data_AF-X8CHT6-F1
#
_entry.id   AF-X8CHT6-F1
#
_cell.length_a   1.000
_cell.length_b   1.000
_cell.length_c   1.000
_cell.angle_alpha   90.00
_cell.angle_beta   90.00
_cell.angle_gamma   90.00
#
_symmetry.space_group_name_H-M   'P 1'
#
loop_
_entity.id
_entity.type
_entity.pdbx_description
1 polymer ?
#
loop_
_entity_poly.entity_id
_entity_poly.type
_entity_poly.pdbx_seq_one_letter_code
_entity_poly.pdbx_strand_id
1 'polypeptide(L)'
;MQIAVGGCLAQKDRDTVLRKAPWVDVVLGTHNIGSLPALLERARHNKVAQVEIAEALQVFPSTLPAARESAYAAWVSISVGCNNSCTFCIVPSLRGKEVDRSPADILAEVQSLVDAGVLEVTLLGQNVNAYGVSFADPRLPATVAPSPSCCGRVGA
;
A
#
# COMPACT_ATOMS: atom_id res chain seq x y z
N MET A 1 19.29 -18.74 -8.13
CA MET A 1 18.16 -17.89 -8.56
C MET A 1 17.02 -18.15 -7.60
N GLN A 2 16.39 -17.11 -7.05
CA GLN A 2 15.21 -17.22 -6.17
C GLN A 2 14.08 -16.36 -6.74
N ILE A 3 12.83 -16.80 -6.57
CA ILE A 3 11.64 -16.14 -7.11
C ILE A 3 10.71 -15.76 -5.95
N ALA A 4 10.37 -14.47 -5.84
CA ALA A 4 9.43 -13.96 -4.87
C ALA A 4 8.21 -13.34 -5.56
N VAL A 5 7.01 -13.58 -5.02
CA VAL A 5 5.74 -13.05 -5.52
C VAL A 5 5.05 -12.26 -4.42
N GLY A 6 4.95 -10.95 -4.61
CA GLY A 6 4.33 -10.02 -3.66
C GLY A 6 3.10 -9.32 -4.19
N GLY A 7 2.42 -8.57 -3.32
CA GLY A 7 1.34 -7.64 -3.70
C GLY A 7 -0.08 -8.16 -3.43
N CYS A 8 -1.09 -7.46 -3.96
CA CYS A 8 -2.50 -7.72 -3.64
C CYS A 8 -2.95 -9.13 -4.02
N LEU A 9 -2.48 -9.65 -5.15
CA LEU A 9 -2.81 -11.00 -5.61
C LEU A 9 -2.16 -12.06 -4.73
N ALA A 10 -0.88 -11.89 -4.38
CA ALA A 10 -0.18 -12.78 -3.45
C ALA A 10 -0.88 -12.83 -2.09
N GLN A 11 -1.39 -11.69 -1.62
CA GLN A 11 -2.13 -11.61 -0.37
C GLN A 11 -3.47 -12.36 -0.40
N LYS A 12 -4.20 -12.23 -1.51
CA LYS A 12 -5.51 -12.89 -1.69
C LYS A 12 -5.38 -14.39 -1.96
N ASP A 13 -4.55 -14.75 -2.92
CA ASP A 13 -4.52 -16.07 -3.56
C ASP A 13 -3.21 -16.84 -3.29
N ARG A 14 -2.59 -16.64 -2.11
CA ARG A 14 -1.30 -17.23 -1.71
C ARG A 14 -1.16 -18.72 -2.00
N ASP A 15 -2.18 -19.52 -1.68
CA ASP A 15 -2.15 -20.97 -1.89
C ASP A 15 -2.20 -21.32 -3.38
N THR A 16 -2.92 -20.52 -4.18
CA THR A 16 -2.98 -20.71 -5.63
C THR A 16 -1.64 -20.41 -6.28
N VAL A 17 -0.90 -19.40 -5.80
CA VAL A 17 0.45 -19.11 -6.27
C VAL A 17 1.36 -20.32 -6.08
N LEU A 18 1.39 -20.90 -4.88
CA LEU A 18 2.23 -22.07 -4.60
C LEU A 18 1.78 -23.31 -5.37
N ARG A 19 0.47 -23.54 -5.53
CA ARG A 19 -0.05 -24.67 -6.30
C ARG A 19 0.31 -24.58 -7.78
N LYS A 20 0.20 -23.38 -8.39
CA LYS A 20 0.43 -23.18 -9.83
C LYS A 20 1.90 -22.95 -10.18
N ALA A 21 2.68 -22.40 -9.26
CA ALA A 21 4.10 -22.13 -9.43
C ALA A 21 4.89 -22.65 -8.21
N PRO A 22 5.13 -23.97 -8.12
CA PRO A 22 5.84 -24.58 -6.99
C PRO A 22 7.33 -24.15 -6.87
N TRP A 23 7.88 -23.51 -7.90
CA TRP A 23 9.24 -22.96 -7.93
C TRP A 23 9.35 -21.57 -7.30
N VAL A 24 8.26 -21.02 -6.74
CA VAL A 24 8.28 -19.74 -6.00
C VAL A 24 8.85 -19.98 -4.60
N ASP A 25 9.90 -19.25 -4.24
CA ASP A 25 10.56 -19.35 -2.94
C ASP A 25 9.87 -18.52 -1.85
N VAL A 26 9.23 -17.40 -2.23
CA VAL A 26 8.60 -16.48 -1.26
C VAL A 26 7.27 -15.95 -1.80
N VAL A 27 6.24 -15.99 -0.96
CA VAL A 27 4.96 -15.30 -1.19
C VAL A 27 4.72 -14.32 -0.04
N LEU A 28 4.55 -13.04 -0.35
CA LEU A 28 4.37 -12.00 0.65
C LEU A 28 3.20 -11.06 0.38
N GLY A 29 2.61 -10.56 1.46
CA GLY A 29 1.50 -9.63 1.41
C GLY A 29 1.91 -8.21 1.03
N THR A 30 0.93 -7.31 1.05
CA THR A 30 1.13 -5.90 0.69
C THR A 30 1.72 -5.06 1.82
N HIS A 31 1.71 -5.56 3.05
CA HIS A 31 2.10 -4.82 4.27
C HIS A 31 3.50 -5.15 4.78
N ASN A 32 4.14 -6.21 4.28
CA ASN A 32 5.40 -6.74 4.82
C ASN A 32 6.50 -6.88 3.77
N ILE A 33 6.56 -5.95 2.80
CA ILE A 33 7.65 -5.92 1.82
C ILE A 33 9.04 -5.77 2.47
N GLY A 34 9.11 -5.13 3.64
CA GLY A 34 10.34 -5.05 4.44
C GLY A 34 10.84 -6.42 4.94
N SER A 35 9.97 -7.43 5.06
CA SER A 35 10.35 -8.79 5.46
C SER A 35 11.01 -9.59 4.32
N LEU A 36 10.97 -9.10 3.07
CA LEU A 36 11.42 -9.84 1.89
C LEU A 36 12.86 -10.37 2.02
N PRO A 37 13.87 -9.59 2.46
CA PRO A 37 15.23 -10.10 2.61
C PRO A 37 15.31 -11.29 3.58
N ALA A 38 14.63 -11.20 4.74
CA ALA A 38 14.61 -12.25 5.73
C ALA A 38 13.85 -13.50 5.24
N LEU A 39 12.80 -13.33 4.43
CA LEU A 39 12.07 -14.44 3.82
C LEU A 39 12.90 -15.17 2.78
N LEU A 40 13.63 -14.45 1.94
CA LEU A 40 14.54 -15.03 0.94
C LEU A 40 15.65 -15.85 1.60
N GLU A 41 16.25 -15.32 2.66
CA GLU A 41 17.30 -16.05 3.41
C GLU A 41 16.75 -17.31 4.07
N ARG A 42 15.57 -17.23 4.70
CA ARG A 42 14.89 -18.41 5.27
C ARG A 42 14.57 -19.46 4.21
N ALA A 43 14.03 -19.06 3.06
CA ALA A 43 13.76 -19.97 1.95
C ALA A 43 15.04 -20.65 1.44
N ARG A 44 16.12 -19.87 1.28
CA ARG A 44 17.42 -20.35 0.82
C ARG A 44 18.02 -21.39 1.76
N HIS A 45 17.92 -21.17 3.07
CA HIS A 45 18.43 -22.05 4.11
C HIS A 45 17.58 -23.32 4.25
N ASN A 46 16.27 -23.16 4.42
CA ASN A 46 15.35 -24.26 4.73
C ASN A 46 14.96 -25.10 3.51
N LYS A 47 15.20 -24.61 2.28
CA LYS A 47 14.77 -25.23 1.02
C LYS A 47 13.24 -25.43 0.94
N VAL A 48 12.50 -24.55 1.60
CA VAL A 48 11.02 -24.57 1.63
C VAL A 48 10.51 -23.16 1.36
N ALA A 49 9.48 -23.06 0.53
CA ALA A 49 8.83 -21.79 0.21
C ALA A 49 8.30 -21.10 1.48
N GLN A 50 8.56 -19.80 1.62
CA GLN A 50 8.11 -19.01 2.76
C GLN A 50 6.88 -18.21 2.37
N VAL A 51 5.83 -18.29 3.19
CA VAL A 51 4.60 -17.50 3.01
C VAL A 51 4.39 -16.64 4.22
N GLU A 52 4.32 -15.32 4.03
CA GLU A 52 4.10 -14.38 5.13
C GLU A 52 3.12 -13.28 4.70
N ILE A 53 1.93 -13.28 5.30
CA ILE A 53 0.90 -12.27 5.06
C ILE A 53 0.67 -11.51 6.37
N ALA A 54 1.12 -10.26 6.42
CA ALA A 54 0.82 -9.39 7.55
C ALA A 54 -0.61 -8.84 7.45
N GLU A 55 -1.37 -8.97 8.54
CA GLU A 55 -2.78 -8.58 8.60
C GLU A 55 -2.98 -7.06 8.60
N ALA A 56 -1.99 -6.30 9.08
CA ALA A 56 -2.05 -4.85 9.16
C ALA A 56 -0.74 -4.20 8.70
N LEU A 57 -0.85 -2.95 8.24
CA LEU A 57 0.29 -2.12 7.90
C LEU A 57 1.11 -1.81 9.15
N GLN A 58 2.37 -2.22 9.16
CA GLN A 58 3.32 -1.94 10.24
C GLN A 58 4.17 -0.70 9.95
N VAL A 59 4.58 -0.54 8.69
CA VAL A 59 5.45 0.55 8.24
C VAL A 59 4.97 1.02 6.87
N PHE A 60 4.94 2.33 6.65
CA PHE A 60 4.60 2.87 5.34
C PHE A 60 5.65 2.50 4.30
N PRO A 61 5.24 2.06 3.09
CA PRO A 61 6.18 1.69 2.03
C PRO A 61 7.13 2.82 1.61
N SER A 62 6.76 4.09 1.83
CA SER A 62 7.59 5.26 1.55
C SER A 62 8.89 5.33 2.38
N THR A 63 9.01 4.51 3.43
CA THR A 63 10.26 4.37 4.20
C THR A 63 11.34 3.58 3.47
N LEU A 64 10.99 2.85 2.40
CA LEU A 64 11.93 2.11 1.59
C LEU A 64 12.58 3.00 0.52
N PRO A 65 13.85 2.77 0.16
CA PRO A 65 14.49 3.46 -0.95
C PRO A 65 13.69 3.28 -2.24
N ALA A 66 13.33 4.38 -2.89
CA ALA A 66 12.62 4.38 -4.16
C ALA A 66 13.59 4.66 -5.32
N ALA A 67 13.73 3.71 -6.24
CA ALA A 67 14.36 3.96 -7.53
C ALA A 67 13.32 4.59 -8.47
N ARG A 68 13.65 5.72 -9.09
CA ARG A 68 12.73 6.48 -9.96
C ARG A 68 13.17 6.37 -11.41
N GLU A 69 12.22 6.15 -12.30
CA GLU A 69 12.47 6.14 -13.75
C GLU A 69 12.53 7.56 -14.33
N SER A 70 11.77 8.50 -13.77
CA SER A 70 11.80 9.92 -14.14
C SER A 70 12.58 10.74 -13.11
N ALA A 71 13.43 11.64 -13.59
CA ALA A 71 14.16 12.59 -12.76
C ALA A 71 13.29 13.79 -12.33
N TYR A 72 12.22 14.10 -13.06
CA TYR A 72 11.42 15.31 -12.85
C TYR A 72 10.03 15.03 -12.24
N ALA A 73 9.58 13.77 -12.19
CA ALA A 73 8.28 13.38 -11.64
C ALA A 73 8.43 12.34 -10.53
N ALA A 74 7.64 12.50 -9.47
CA ALA A 74 7.64 11.60 -8.33
C ALA A 74 6.23 11.31 -7.80
N TRP A 75 6.08 10.14 -7.19
CA TRP A 75 4.85 9.70 -6.56
C TRP A 75 5.04 9.61 -5.05
N VAL A 76 4.11 10.21 -4.31
CA VAL A 76 4.14 10.23 -2.85
C VAL A 76 2.85 9.60 -2.35
N SER A 77 2.96 8.45 -1.68
CA SER A 77 1.79 7.79 -1.10
C SER A 77 1.41 8.50 0.19
N ILE A 78 0.18 9.00 0.30
CA ILE A 78 -0.31 9.79 1.46
C ILE A 78 -1.17 8.95 2.42
N SER A 79 -1.78 7.88 1.92
CA SER A 79 -2.62 6.98 2.72
C SER A 79 -2.58 5.55 2.18
N VAL A 80 -2.95 4.60 3.03
CA VAL A 80 -3.09 3.18 2.69
C VAL A 80 -4.42 2.66 3.25
N GLY A 81 -5.11 1.82 2.49
CA GLY A 81 -6.41 1.28 2.89
C GLY A 81 -7.58 2.18 2.48
N CYS A 82 -8.79 1.76 2.79
CA CYS A 82 -9.99 2.51 2.45
C CYS A 82 -11.15 2.17 3.40
N ASN A 83 -11.90 3.18 3.82
CA ASN A 83 -13.06 3.03 4.71
C ASN A 83 -14.40 2.89 3.95
N ASN A 84 -14.40 3.00 2.61
CA ASN A 84 -15.62 2.92 1.82
C ASN A 84 -16.10 1.47 1.63
N SER A 85 -17.41 1.27 1.65
CA SER A 85 -18.07 -0.02 1.44
C SER A 85 -18.59 -0.18 0.00
N CYS A 86 -17.73 0.08 -0.98
CA CYS A 86 -18.10 -0.07 -2.38
C CYS A 86 -18.35 -1.56 -2.72
N THR A 87 -19.51 -1.88 -3.31
CA THR A 87 -19.94 -3.26 -3.58
C THR A 87 -19.00 -4.06 -4.48
N PHE A 88 -18.21 -3.38 -5.31
CA PHE A 88 -17.24 -3.97 -6.24
C PHE A 88 -15.81 -4.01 -5.70
N CYS A 89 -15.53 -3.33 -4.58
CA CYS A 89 -14.16 -3.02 -4.19
C CYS A 89 -13.60 -4.04 -3.21
N ILE A 90 -12.49 -4.68 -3.59
CA ILE A 90 -11.77 -5.64 -2.75
C ILE A 90 -10.79 -4.99 -1.77
N VAL A 91 -10.53 -3.68 -1.92
CA VAL A 91 -9.50 -2.95 -1.18
C VAL A 91 -9.63 -3.09 0.34
N PRO A 92 -10.82 -2.90 0.97
CA PRO A 92 -10.93 -3.00 2.43
C PRO A 92 -10.48 -4.37 2.97
N SER A 93 -10.66 -5.44 2.20
CA SER A 93 -10.25 -6.80 2.58
C SER A 93 -8.75 -7.06 2.40
N LEU A 94 -8.08 -6.37 1.48
CA LEU A 94 -6.66 -6.60 1.16
C LEU A 94 -5.71 -5.56 1.75
N ARG A 95 -6.16 -4.32 1.92
CA ARG A 95 -5.34 -3.21 2.42
C ARG A 95 -5.79 -2.72 3.80
N GLY A 96 -6.90 -3.27 4.32
CA GLY A 96 -7.44 -2.90 5.61
C GLY A 96 -8.15 -1.55 5.61
N LYS A 97 -8.41 -1.06 6.84
CA LYS A 97 -8.96 0.28 7.07
C LYS A 97 -7.95 1.35 6.65
N GLU A 98 -8.47 2.52 6.34
CA GLU A 98 -7.64 3.66 5.96
C GLU A 98 -6.73 4.09 7.11
N VAL A 99 -5.45 4.27 6.79
CA VAL A 99 -4.43 4.85 7.65
C VAL A 99 -3.74 5.94 6.84
N ASP A 100 -3.84 7.18 7.32
CA ASP A 100 -3.19 8.33 6.69
C ASP A 100 -1.79 8.52 7.27
N ARG A 101 -0.87 8.99 6.44
CA ARG A 101 0.44 9.46 6.90
C ARG A 101 0.32 10.84 7.53
N SER A 102 1.28 11.18 8.39
CA SER A 102 1.29 12.53 8.95
C SER A 102 1.57 13.58 7.84
N PRO A 103 0.93 14.77 7.89
CA PRO A 103 1.23 15.84 6.95
C PRO A 103 2.71 16.27 6.99
N ALA A 104 3.33 16.22 8.17
CA ALA A 104 4.74 16.57 8.36
C ALA A 104 5.66 15.61 7.59
N ASP A 105 5.40 14.29 7.65
CA ASP A 105 6.20 13.30 6.92
C ASP A 105 6.03 13.44 5.41
N ILE A 106 4.82 13.73 4.94
CA ILE A 106 4.56 13.97 3.52
C ILE A 106 5.30 15.22 3.05
N LEU A 107 5.22 16.32 3.81
CA LEU A 107 5.92 17.55 3.47
C LEU A 107 7.44 17.37 3.45
N ALA A 108 8.00 16.63 4.42
CA ALA A 108 9.43 16.33 4.45
C ALA A 108 9.86 15.50 3.22
N GLU A 109 9.07 14.49 2.83
CA GLU A 109 9.34 13.71 1.62
C GLU A 109 9.25 14.58 0.36
N VAL A 110 8.21 15.40 0.24
CA VAL A 110 8.04 16.33 -0.89
C VAL A 110 9.18 17.34 -0.96
N GLN A 111 9.62 17.90 0.17
CA GLN A 111 10.76 18.81 0.17
C GLN A 111 12.04 18.13 -0.32
N SER A 112 12.31 16.90 0.15
CA SER A 112 13.46 16.14 -0.32
C SER A 112 13.39 15.84 -1.84
N LEU A 113 12.19 15.63 -2.37
CA LEU A 113 11.99 15.45 -3.82
C LEU A 113 12.29 16.74 -4.60
N VAL A 114 11.81 17.88 -4.11
CA VAL A 114 12.08 19.20 -4.71
C VAL A 114 13.57 19.50 -4.69
N ASP A 115 14.26 19.24 -3.57
CA ASP A 115 15.70 19.43 -3.44
C ASP A 115 16.50 18.52 -4.42
N ALA A 116 15.92 17.37 -4.79
CA ALA A 116 16.46 16.46 -5.80
C ALA A 116 16.13 16.87 -7.24
N GLY A 117 15.43 18.01 -7.46
CA GLY A 117 15.11 18.54 -8.78
C GLY A 117 13.78 18.05 -9.37
N VAL A 118 12.91 17.45 -8.57
CA VAL A 118 11.56 17.04 -9.00
C VAL A 118 10.67 18.26 -9.19
N LEU A 119 9.96 18.30 -10.32
CA LEU A 119 9.04 19.37 -10.70
C LEU A 119 7.57 18.96 -10.51
N GLU A 120 7.28 17.66 -10.62
CA GLU A 120 5.92 17.12 -10.52
C GLU A 120 5.80 16.12 -9.38
N VAL A 121 4.85 16.36 -8.48
CA VAL A 121 4.53 15.45 -7.38
C VAL A 121 3.08 14.99 -7.54
N THR A 122 2.89 13.67 -7.68
CA THR A 122 1.57 13.05 -7.68
C THR A 122 1.31 12.38 -6.34
N LEU A 123 0.24 12.78 -5.66
CA LEU A 123 -0.19 12.17 -4.41
C LEU A 123 -0.98 10.89 -4.70
N LEU A 124 -0.59 9.79 -4.05
CA LEU A 124 -1.21 8.48 -4.22
C LEU A 124 -1.93 8.05 -2.94
N GLY A 125 -3.12 7.47 -3.12
CA GLY A 125 -3.91 6.85 -2.08
C GLY A 125 -5.07 6.08 -2.71
N GLN A 126 -5.68 5.14 -1.98
CA GLN A 126 -6.84 4.42 -2.51
C GLN A 126 -8.08 5.33 -2.61
N ASN A 127 -8.19 6.30 -1.70
CA ASN A 127 -9.16 7.38 -1.75
C ASN A 127 -8.50 8.69 -1.28
N VAL A 128 -7.85 9.41 -2.19
CA VAL A 128 -7.13 10.66 -1.86
C VAL A 128 -8.05 11.74 -1.28
N ASN A 129 -9.35 11.69 -1.59
CA ASN A 129 -10.33 12.65 -1.09
C ASN A 129 -10.65 12.47 0.39
N ALA A 130 -10.32 11.31 0.98
CA ALA A 130 -10.55 11.02 2.40
C ALA A 130 -9.32 11.24 3.27
N TYR A 131 -8.20 11.70 2.70
CA TYR A 131 -6.98 11.94 3.47
C TYR A 131 -7.21 12.89 4.63
N GLY A 132 -6.74 12.49 5.82
CA GLY A 132 -6.84 13.24 7.06
C GLY A 132 -8.00 12.81 7.95
N VAL A 133 -8.90 11.95 7.47
CA VAL A 133 -10.01 11.40 8.27
C VAL A 133 -9.49 10.53 9.43
N SER A 134 -8.35 9.84 9.28
CA SER A 134 -7.85 8.94 10.33
C SER A 134 -7.27 9.66 11.56
N PHE A 135 -6.90 10.94 11.43
CA PHE A 135 -6.38 11.75 12.55
C PHE A 135 -7.13 13.08 12.75
N ALA A 136 -8.24 13.30 12.04
CA ALA A 136 -9.12 14.44 12.28
C ALA A 136 -9.79 14.33 13.66
N ASP A 137 -9.87 15.45 14.38
CA ASP A 137 -10.61 15.52 15.64
C ASP A 137 -12.10 15.22 15.38
N PRO A 138 -12.71 14.19 16.00
CA PRO A 138 -14.12 13.85 15.81
C PRO A 138 -15.08 14.98 16.17
N ARG A 139 -14.62 16.00 16.91
CA ARG A 139 -15.40 17.17 17.32
C ARG A 139 -15.36 18.31 16.31
N LEU A 140 -14.47 18.27 15.32
CA LEU A 140 -14.42 19.25 14.24
C LEU A 140 -15.33 18.78 13.10
N PRO A 141 -16.12 19.68 12.48
CA PRO A 141 -16.94 19.31 11.33
C PRO A 141 -16.02 18.79 10.21
N ALA A 142 -16.21 17.53 9.81
CA ALA A 142 -15.53 16.96 8.67
C ALA A 142 -15.88 17.81 7.44
N THR A 143 -14.93 18.61 6.95
CA THR A 143 -15.17 19.57 5.87
C THR A 143 -15.50 18.88 4.55
N VAL A 144 -15.16 17.59 4.40
CA VAL A 144 -15.59 16.72 3.31
C VAL A 144 -15.68 15.27 3.80
N ALA A 145 -16.76 14.91 4.50
CA ALA A 145 -17.16 13.50 4.50
C ALA A 145 -17.78 13.23 3.12
N PRO A 146 -17.31 12.26 2.31
CA PRO A 146 -18.00 11.92 1.09
C PRO A 146 -19.38 11.44 1.49
N SER A 147 -20.41 12.19 1.12
CA SER A 147 -21.79 11.75 1.27
C SER A 147 -21.93 10.38 0.57
N PRO A 148 -22.81 9.49 1.05
CA PRO A 148 -23.10 8.23 0.34
C PRO A 148 -23.56 8.44 -1.10
N SER A 149 -23.95 9.67 -1.47
CA SER A 149 -24.31 10.07 -2.83
C SER A 149 -23.13 10.31 -3.79
N CYS A 150 -21.88 10.40 -3.30
CA CYS A 150 -20.69 10.59 -4.15
C CYS A 150 -20.20 9.29 -4.79
N CYS A 151 -20.46 8.13 -4.16
CA CYS A 151 -20.37 6.82 -4.83
C CYS A 151 -21.62 6.67 -5.69
N GLY A 152 -21.56 7.25 -6.90
CA GLY A 152 -22.66 7.27 -7.85
C GLY A 152 -23.36 5.92 -7.99
N ARG A 153 -24.69 5.99 -8.11
CA ARG A 153 -25.53 4.92 -8.64
C ARG A 153 -24.97 4.47 -9.99
N VAL A 154 -24.17 3.42 -10.02
CA VAL A 154 -24.11 2.55 -11.19
C VAL A 154 -25.27 1.57 -11.01
N GLY A 155 -26.46 2.07 -11.31
CA GLY A 155 -27.64 1.23 -11.55
C GLY A 155 -27.46 0.52 -12.89
N ALA A 156 -27.98 -0.71 -12.94
CA ALA A 156 -27.97 -1.64 -14.07
C ALA A 156 -28.39 -1.05 -15.41
#